data_AF-A0A2M7XJN2-F1
#
_entry.id   AF-A0A2M7XJN2-F1
#
_cell.length_a   1.000
_cell.length_b   1.000
_cell.length_c   1.000
_cell.angle_alpha   90.00
_cell.angle_beta   90.00
_cell.angle_gamma   90.00
#
_symmetry.space_group_name_H-M   'P 1'
#
loop_
_entity.id
_entity.type
_entity.pdbx_description
1 polymer ?
#
loop_
_entity_poly.entity_id
_entity_poly.type
_entity_poly.pdbx_seq_one_letter_code
_entity_poly.pdbx_strand_id
1 'polypeptide(L)'
;MQIFEGDFLSNKFDLDFILGILIFLSEKAKYIFYKKHHKMSKIKEKLSSLNREILEKDFLEKLVKRFGYTHKMDDLSNLGYISVIKNGKRYYNNQIKTIKNPYIIGATYMDFKDYMFGGPSLFNKYGFTTQVSNIFTVYNLQYSKEIEILGIKYDFKKVKKKFLYGKDTKMINYHTLYFMNIERCFLEFVRTYATYNDKFFIDSYKLLNKENLVKMMKKYPIKSVLDKVKDIEKCI
;
A
#
# COMPACT_ATOMS: atom_id res chain seq x y z
N MET A 1 -55.90 -22.67 -63.88
CA MET A 1 -55.53 -21.80 -62.75
C MET A 1 -56.04 -22.47 -61.48
N GLN A 2 -55.25 -23.41 -60.94
CA GLN A 2 -55.52 -24.08 -59.66
C GLN A 2 -54.80 -23.30 -58.58
N ILE A 3 -55.55 -22.85 -57.58
CA ILE A 3 -55.02 -22.20 -56.39
C ILE A 3 -54.45 -23.31 -55.51
N PHE A 4 -53.12 -23.35 -55.37
CA PHE A 4 -52.46 -24.11 -54.32
C PHE A 4 -52.59 -23.31 -53.02
N GLU A 5 -53.59 -23.65 -52.20
CA GLU A 5 -53.55 -23.36 -50.76
C GLU A 5 -52.53 -24.30 -50.14
N GLY A 6 -51.27 -23.86 -50.14
CA GLY A 6 -50.21 -24.51 -49.38
C GLY A 6 -50.40 -24.14 -47.92
N ASP A 7 -50.84 -25.11 -47.12
CA ASP A 7 -50.90 -25.05 -45.67
C ASP A 7 -49.63 -24.38 -45.11
N PHE A 8 -49.82 -23.19 -44.53
CA PHE A 8 -48.90 -22.65 -43.54
C PHE A 8 -49.00 -23.57 -42.32
N LEU A 9 -48.35 -24.74 -42.41
CA LEU A 9 -48.13 -25.62 -41.28
C LEU A 9 -47.50 -24.76 -40.19
N SER A 10 -48.34 -24.46 -39.21
CA SER A 10 -47.99 -23.73 -38.02
C SER A 10 -46.74 -24.38 -37.44
N ASN A 11 -45.61 -23.68 -37.53
CA ASN A 11 -44.48 -23.87 -36.64
C ASN A 11 -44.95 -23.47 -35.23
N LYS A 12 -45.87 -24.25 -34.66
CA LYS A 12 -46.03 -24.42 -33.21
C LYS A 12 -44.79 -25.21 -32.76
N PHE A 13 -43.62 -24.59 -32.93
CA PHE A 13 -42.51 -24.87 -32.05
C PHE A 13 -43.06 -24.55 -30.66
N ASP A 14 -43.22 -25.62 -29.88
CA ASP A 14 -44.01 -25.66 -28.68
C ASP A 14 -43.54 -24.58 -27.70
N LEU A 15 -44.29 -23.48 -27.61
CA LEU A 15 -43.97 -22.34 -26.76
C LEU A 15 -43.81 -22.78 -25.30
N ASP A 16 -44.54 -23.82 -24.89
CA ASP A 16 -44.45 -24.42 -23.56
C ASP A 16 -43.12 -25.15 -23.35
N PHE A 17 -42.57 -25.78 -24.40
CA PHE A 17 -41.24 -26.39 -24.35
C PHE A 17 -40.13 -25.34 -24.22
N ILE A 18 -40.21 -24.25 -24.99
CA ILE A 18 -39.26 -23.13 -24.90
C ILE A 18 -39.34 -22.46 -23.51
N LEU A 19 -40.55 -22.24 -23.00
CA LEU A 19 -40.79 -21.67 -21.68
C LEU A 19 -40.24 -22.59 -20.57
N GLY A 20 -40.44 -23.90 -20.69
CA GLY A 20 -39.88 -24.91 -19.79
C GLY A 20 -38.35 -24.89 -19.73
N ILE A 21 -37.69 -24.77 -20.90
CA ILE A 21 -36.23 -24.61 -20.97
C ILE A 21 -35.78 -23.31 -20.28
N LEU A 22 -36.45 -22.19 -20.53
CA LEU A 22 -36.09 -20.90 -19.93
C LEU A 22 -36.23 -20.91 -18.40
N ILE A 23 -37.30 -21.52 -17.87
CA ILE A 23 -37.51 -21.68 -16.43
C ILE A 23 -36.39 -22.57 -15.83
N PHE A 24 -36.09 -23.71 -16.46
CA PHE A 24 -35.02 -24.60 -16.00
C PHE A 24 -33.65 -23.91 -15.99
N LEU A 25 -33.32 -23.16 -17.05
CA LEU A 25 -32.08 -22.39 -17.12
C LEU A 25 -32.02 -21.29 -16.05
N SER A 26 -33.15 -20.62 -15.79
CA SER A 26 -33.27 -19.60 -14.73
C SER A 26 -33.04 -20.19 -13.34
N GLU A 27 -33.68 -21.32 -13.01
CA GLU A 27 -33.50 -21.99 -11.71
C GLU A 27 -32.08 -22.53 -11.53
N LYS A 28 -31.49 -23.10 -12.59
CA LYS A 28 -30.08 -23.54 -12.57
C LYS A 28 -29.13 -22.36 -12.36
N ALA A 29 -29.40 -21.21 -12.99
CA ALA A 29 -28.62 -19.99 -12.80
C ALA A 29 -28.72 -19.47 -11.35
N LYS A 30 -29.93 -19.44 -10.77
CA LYS A 30 -30.15 -19.07 -9.36
C LYS A 30 -29.38 -19.99 -8.40
N TYR A 31 -29.44 -21.31 -8.61
CA TYR A 31 -28.73 -22.27 -7.78
C TYR A 31 -27.21 -22.08 -7.85
N ILE A 32 -26.65 -21.89 -9.05
CA ILE A 32 -25.22 -21.62 -9.24
C ILE A 32 -24.83 -20.31 -8.55
N PHE A 33 -25.64 -19.27 -8.72
CA PHE A 33 -25.45 -17.97 -8.07
C PHE A 33 -25.44 -18.09 -6.54
N TYR A 34 -26.43 -18.78 -5.95
CA TYR A 34 -26.53 -19.01 -4.51
C TYR A 34 -25.30 -19.76 -3.97
N LYS A 35 -24.91 -20.86 -4.63
CA LYS A 35 -23.74 -21.66 -4.25
C LYS A 35 -22.45 -20.84 -4.32
N LYS A 36 -22.33 -19.96 -5.32
CA LYS A 36 -21.22 -19.01 -5.48
C LYS A 36 -21.19 -18.00 -4.33
N HIS A 37 -22.32 -17.39 -4.00
CA HIS A 37 -22.44 -16.43 -2.90
C HIS A 37 -22.12 -17.03 -1.53
N HIS A 38 -22.63 -18.24 -1.25
CA HIS A 38 -22.40 -18.91 0.03
C HIS A 38 -20.90 -19.20 0.27
N LYS A 39 -20.17 -19.66 -0.75
CA LYS A 39 -18.72 -19.88 -0.67
C LYS A 39 -17.96 -18.58 -0.42
N MET A 40 -18.36 -17.52 -1.11
CA MET A 40 -17.74 -16.21 -0.99
C MET A 40 -17.94 -15.59 0.41
N SER A 41 -19.12 -15.80 0.99
CA SER A 41 -19.39 -15.42 2.38
C SER A 41 -18.48 -16.13 3.38
N LYS A 42 -18.17 -17.43 3.18
CA LYS A 42 -17.22 -18.17 4.03
C LYS A 42 -15.78 -17.65 3.90
N ILE A 43 -15.37 -17.28 2.69
CA ILE A 43 -14.05 -16.64 2.47
C ILE A 43 -13.99 -15.31 3.22
N LYS A 44 -15.03 -14.47 3.08
CA LYS A 44 -15.14 -13.20 3.80
C LYS A 44 -15.01 -13.38 5.30
N GLU A 45 -15.80 -14.29 5.88
CA GLU A 45 -15.77 -14.61 7.31
C GLU A 45 -14.37 -15.04 7.75
N LYS A 46 -13.71 -15.90 6.96
CA LYS A 46 -12.34 -16.33 7.26
C LYS A 46 -11.36 -15.17 7.21
N LEU A 47 -11.46 -14.27 6.23
CA LEU A 47 -10.63 -13.07 6.15
C LEU A 47 -10.88 -12.11 7.31
N SER A 48 -12.14 -11.93 7.73
CA SER A 48 -12.51 -11.14 8.91
C SER A 48 -11.96 -11.74 10.20
N SER A 49 -11.88 -13.06 10.30
CA SER A 49 -11.30 -13.74 11.47
C SER A 49 -9.77 -13.68 11.49
N LEU A 50 -9.11 -13.23 10.42
CA LEU A 50 -7.65 -13.07 10.41
C LEU A 50 -7.31 -11.74 11.09
N ASN A 51 -6.56 -11.81 12.19
CA ASN A 51 -5.87 -10.65 12.73
C ASN A 51 -4.58 -10.35 11.95
N ARG A 52 -4.68 -10.24 10.62
CA ARG A 52 -3.54 -10.00 9.71
C ARG A 52 -3.94 -8.98 8.65
N GLU A 53 -3.17 -7.90 8.59
CA GLU A 53 -3.41 -6.82 7.63
C GLU A 53 -2.82 -7.11 6.25
N ILE A 54 -1.64 -7.72 6.20
CA ILE A 54 -0.96 -8.11 4.96
C ILE A 54 -1.18 -9.59 4.71
N LEU A 55 -1.63 -9.91 3.49
CA LEU A 55 -1.83 -11.27 3.00
C LEU A 55 -0.88 -11.55 1.85
N GLU A 56 -0.26 -12.73 1.91
CA GLU A 56 0.58 -13.24 0.84
C GLU A 56 -0.28 -13.93 -0.24
N LYS A 57 0.17 -13.86 -1.49
CA LYS A 57 -0.49 -14.55 -2.61
C LYS A 57 -0.72 -16.04 -2.30
N ASP A 58 0.31 -16.76 -1.86
CA ASP A 58 0.24 -18.20 -1.63
C ASP A 58 -0.80 -18.58 -0.56
N PHE A 59 -0.94 -17.74 0.47
CA PHE A 59 -1.98 -17.90 1.48
C PHE A 59 -3.38 -17.74 0.87
N LEU A 60 -3.59 -16.68 0.09
CA LEU A 60 -4.88 -16.41 -0.55
C LEU A 60 -5.25 -17.48 -1.59
N GLU A 61 -4.29 -17.97 -2.36
CA GLU A 61 -4.52 -19.05 -3.33
C GLU A 61 -4.94 -20.34 -2.62
N LYS A 62 -4.27 -20.70 -1.52
CA LYS A 62 -4.68 -21.85 -0.69
C LYS A 62 -6.06 -21.64 -0.08
N LEU A 63 -6.37 -20.44 0.39
CA LEU A 63 -7.66 -20.09 0.94
C LEU A 63 -8.77 -20.26 -0.10
N VAL A 64 -8.60 -19.71 -1.30
CA VAL A 64 -9.60 -19.81 -2.37
C VAL A 64 -9.77 -21.25 -2.85
N LYS A 65 -8.68 -21.98 -3.05
CA LYS A 65 -8.74 -23.40 -3.43
C LYS A 65 -9.55 -24.24 -2.44
N ARG A 66 -9.43 -23.97 -1.13
CA ARG A 66 -10.17 -24.67 -0.06
C ARG A 66 -11.69 -24.52 -0.18
N PHE A 67 -12.19 -23.40 -0.70
CA PHE A 67 -13.62 -23.15 -0.88
C PHE A 67 -14.10 -23.39 -2.33
N GLY A 68 -13.20 -23.78 -3.24
CA GLY A 68 -13.47 -24.28 -4.58
C GLY A 68 -12.76 -23.48 -5.70
N TYR A 69 -12.36 -24.18 -6.77
CA TYR A 69 -11.56 -23.66 -7.89
C TYR A 69 -12.24 -22.63 -8.81
N THR A 70 -13.50 -22.27 -8.54
CA THR A 70 -14.26 -21.36 -9.41
C THR A 70 -13.93 -19.89 -9.20
N HIS A 71 -13.08 -19.55 -8.23
CA HIS A 71 -12.79 -18.19 -7.85
C HIS A 71 -11.34 -17.81 -8.12
N LYS A 72 -11.13 -16.58 -8.59
CA LYS A 72 -9.81 -15.97 -8.82
C LYS A 72 -9.53 -14.92 -7.76
N MET A 73 -8.26 -14.52 -7.61
CA MET A 73 -7.89 -13.38 -6.76
C MET A 73 -8.62 -12.10 -7.15
N ASP A 74 -8.86 -11.91 -8.46
CA ASP A 74 -9.59 -10.76 -8.99
C ASP A 74 -11.03 -10.71 -8.46
N ASP A 75 -11.68 -11.85 -8.22
CA ASP A 75 -13.02 -11.88 -7.62
C ASP A 75 -12.99 -11.28 -6.21
N LEU A 76 -11.97 -11.62 -5.41
CA LEU A 76 -11.82 -11.09 -4.05
C LEU A 76 -11.55 -9.58 -4.07
N SER A 77 -10.76 -9.12 -5.04
CA SER A 77 -10.46 -7.69 -5.21
C SER A 77 -11.70 -6.92 -5.67
N ASN A 78 -12.44 -7.44 -6.65
CA ASN A 78 -13.65 -6.83 -7.19
C ASN A 78 -14.77 -6.72 -6.15
N LEU A 79 -14.86 -7.70 -5.25
CA LEU A 79 -15.78 -7.68 -4.10
C LEU A 79 -15.28 -6.80 -2.94
N GLY A 80 -14.11 -6.18 -3.08
CA GLY A 80 -13.51 -5.32 -2.06
C GLY A 80 -13.02 -6.08 -0.82
N TYR A 81 -12.84 -7.40 -0.88
CA TYR A 81 -12.38 -8.18 0.27
C TYR A 81 -10.90 -8.00 0.54
N ILE A 82 -10.14 -7.80 -0.53
CA ILE A 82 -8.72 -7.50 -0.50
C ILE A 82 -8.43 -6.34 -1.45
N SER A 83 -7.28 -5.70 -1.26
CA SER A 83 -6.77 -4.72 -2.21
C SER A 83 -5.31 -5.01 -2.52
N VAL A 84 -4.90 -4.79 -3.77
CA VAL A 84 -3.52 -5.05 -4.19
C VAL A 84 -2.57 -4.03 -3.57
N ILE A 85 -1.51 -4.49 -2.91
CA ILE A 85 -0.36 -3.65 -2.53
C ILE A 85 0.72 -3.79 -3.60
N LYS A 86 1.12 -5.04 -3.88
CA LYS A 86 2.12 -5.37 -4.90
C LYS A 86 1.56 -6.45 -5.80
N ASN A 87 1.45 -6.13 -7.09
CA ASN A 87 0.79 -6.99 -8.05
C ASN A 87 1.34 -8.42 -8.01
N GLY A 88 0.44 -9.39 -7.89
CA GLY A 88 0.77 -10.81 -7.83
C GLY A 88 1.62 -11.25 -6.64
N LYS A 89 1.75 -10.44 -5.57
CA LYS A 89 2.62 -10.77 -4.43
C LYS A 89 1.98 -10.52 -3.06
N ARG A 90 1.47 -9.30 -2.85
CA ARG A 90 1.02 -8.82 -1.52
C ARG A 90 -0.30 -8.07 -1.63
N TYR A 91 -1.19 -8.35 -0.71
CA TYR A 91 -2.54 -7.81 -0.67
C TYR A 91 -2.85 -7.29 0.74
N TYR A 92 -3.65 -6.24 0.82
CA TYR A 92 -4.23 -5.75 2.07
C TYR A 92 -5.55 -6.45 2.33
N ASN A 93 -5.77 -6.88 3.57
CA ASN A 93 -7.03 -7.45 4.02
C ASN A 93 -8.03 -6.32 4.35
N ASN A 94 -8.99 -6.05 3.47
CA ASN A 94 -10.00 -5.00 3.72
C ASN A 94 -11.01 -5.38 4.82
N GLN A 95 -10.97 -6.62 5.32
CA GLN A 95 -11.90 -7.09 6.34
C GLN A 95 -11.48 -6.75 7.78
N ILE A 96 -10.25 -6.27 7.97
CA ILE A 96 -9.79 -5.79 9.27
C ILE A 96 -10.29 -4.36 9.51
N LYS A 97 -10.59 -4.03 10.76
CA LYS A 97 -11.05 -2.68 11.16
C LYS A 97 -9.91 -1.74 11.57
N THR A 98 -8.65 -2.16 11.44
CA THR A 98 -7.49 -1.36 11.84
C THR A 98 -7.22 -0.25 10.84
N ILE A 99 -6.79 0.91 11.35
CA ILE A 99 -6.33 2.02 10.52
C ILE A 99 -5.11 1.58 9.71
N LYS A 100 -5.15 1.82 8.40
CA LYS A 100 -4.05 1.53 7.47
C LYS A 100 -2.77 2.25 7.91
N ASN A 101 -1.71 1.50 8.21
CA ASN A 101 -0.44 2.10 8.54
C ASN A 101 0.37 2.36 7.25
N PRO A 102 0.64 3.63 6.89
CA PRO A 102 1.36 3.98 5.67
C PRO A 102 2.78 3.41 5.62
N TYR A 103 3.44 3.24 6.77
CA TYR A 103 4.78 2.68 6.81
C TYR A 103 4.79 1.16 6.55
N ILE A 104 3.77 0.45 7.02
CA ILE A 104 3.64 -1.00 6.77
C ILE A 104 3.30 -1.26 5.30
N ILE A 105 2.37 -0.49 4.73
CA ILE A 105 2.00 -0.62 3.31
C ILE A 105 3.20 -0.32 2.41
N GLY A 106 3.94 0.77 2.66
CA GLY A 106 5.13 1.13 1.90
C GLY A 106 6.24 0.06 2.00
N ALA A 107 6.51 -0.45 3.21
CA ALA A 107 7.49 -1.52 3.42
C ALA A 107 7.09 -2.83 2.72
N THR A 108 5.81 -3.17 2.76
CA THR A 108 5.25 -4.34 2.07
C THR A 108 5.41 -4.24 0.55
N TYR A 109 5.25 -3.03 0.00
CA TYR A 109 5.48 -2.80 -1.44
C TYR A 109 6.95 -2.97 -1.84
N MET A 110 7.89 -2.52 -0.99
CA MET A 110 9.33 -2.64 -1.25
C MET A 110 9.75 -4.10 -1.43
N ASP A 111 9.38 -5.00 -0.51
CA ASP A 111 9.70 -6.45 -0.56
C ASP A 111 11.22 -6.76 -0.47
N PHE A 112 12.04 -5.82 0.02
CA PHE A 112 13.47 -6.01 0.30
C PHE A 112 13.94 -5.09 1.46
N LYS A 113 15.14 -5.30 2.00
CA LYS A 113 15.62 -4.63 3.23
C LYS A 113 16.43 -3.35 3.02
N ASP A 114 16.94 -3.12 1.81
CA ASP A 114 17.76 -1.96 1.46
C ASP A 114 16.92 -0.72 1.13
N TYR A 115 16.15 -0.27 2.11
CA TYR A 115 15.40 0.98 2.05
C TYR A 115 15.39 1.68 3.41
N MET A 116 14.96 2.94 3.41
CA MET A 116 14.54 3.64 4.62
C MET A 116 13.49 4.69 4.29
N PHE A 117 12.49 4.85 5.16
CA PHE A 117 11.59 5.98 5.11
C PHE A 117 12.36 7.27 5.39
N GLY A 118 12.03 8.35 4.68
CA GLY A 118 12.58 9.69 4.90
C GLY A 118 11.60 10.79 4.51
N GLY A 119 12.10 12.00 4.31
CA GLY A 119 11.35 13.10 3.72
C GLY A 119 10.26 13.71 4.61
N PRO A 120 9.31 14.45 4.02
CA PRO A 120 8.34 15.27 4.75
C PRO A 120 7.53 14.56 5.83
N SER A 121 7.09 13.31 5.58
CA SER A 121 6.37 12.52 6.59
C SER A 121 7.18 12.29 7.87
N LEU A 122 8.51 12.15 7.74
CA LEU A 122 9.41 12.00 8.88
C LEU A 122 9.84 13.33 9.50
N PHE A 123 9.88 14.42 8.73
CA PHE A 123 10.07 15.75 9.30
C PHE A 123 8.94 16.08 10.28
N ASN A 124 7.70 15.77 9.90
CA ASN A 124 6.55 15.93 10.78
C ASN A 124 6.63 14.96 11.98
N LYS A 125 6.95 13.68 11.76
CA LYS A 125 7.10 12.68 12.83
C LYS A 125 8.11 13.10 13.91
N TYR A 126 9.22 13.74 13.52
CA TYR A 126 10.26 14.20 14.44
C TYR A 126 10.07 15.65 14.94
N GLY A 127 8.97 16.31 14.58
CA GLY A 127 8.65 17.65 15.08
C GLY A 127 9.42 18.79 14.40
N PHE A 128 10.08 18.55 13.26
CA PHE A 128 10.78 19.61 12.50
C PHE A 128 9.82 20.53 11.74
N THR A 129 8.58 20.09 11.52
CA THR A 129 7.53 20.88 10.88
C THR A 129 6.15 20.52 11.41
N THR A 130 5.29 21.53 11.52
CA THR A 130 3.86 21.36 11.83
C THR A 130 3.03 20.98 10.61
N GLN A 131 3.59 21.11 9.40
CA GLN A 131 2.91 20.73 8.17
C GLN A 131 2.79 19.21 8.08
N VAL A 132 1.55 18.72 8.04
CA VAL A 132 1.25 17.31 7.84
C VAL A 132 1.48 16.96 6.37
N SER A 133 2.38 16.03 6.10
CA SER A 133 2.62 15.56 4.74
C SER A 133 1.71 14.40 4.38
N ASN A 134 1.12 14.48 3.19
CA ASN A 134 0.32 13.41 2.61
C ASN A 134 1.14 12.47 1.71
N ILE A 135 2.48 12.65 1.65
CA ILE A 135 3.38 11.86 0.82
C ILE A 135 4.44 11.19 1.70
N PHE A 136 4.59 9.87 1.54
CA PHE A 136 5.58 9.07 2.25
C PHE A 136 6.78 8.81 1.32
N THR A 137 7.92 9.44 1.64
CA THR A 137 9.14 9.24 0.85
C THR A 137 9.90 8.00 1.31
N VAL A 138 10.33 7.18 0.36
CA VAL A 138 11.09 5.94 0.62
C VAL A 138 12.37 5.93 -0.21
N TYR A 139 13.52 6.03 0.45
CA TYR A 139 14.82 5.95 -0.18
C TYR A 139 15.23 4.49 -0.36
N ASN A 140 15.64 4.09 -1.56
CA ASN A 140 15.93 2.70 -1.89
C ASN A 140 17.02 2.57 -2.98
N LEU A 141 17.50 1.35 -3.24
CA LEU A 141 18.58 1.12 -4.22
C LEU A 141 18.12 0.79 -5.64
N GLN A 142 16.85 0.47 -5.84
CA GLN A 142 16.39 -0.18 -7.06
C GLN A 142 15.79 0.81 -8.06
N TYR A 143 14.82 1.64 -7.63
CA TYR A 143 13.99 2.43 -8.53
C TYR A 143 13.53 3.77 -7.95
N SER A 144 13.20 4.71 -8.85
CA SER A 144 12.48 5.93 -8.52
C SER A 144 11.08 5.85 -9.13
N LYS A 145 10.05 6.12 -8.33
CA LYS A 145 8.65 6.05 -8.77
C LYS A 145 7.73 6.79 -7.80
N GLU A 146 6.81 7.58 -8.33
CA GLU A 146 5.64 8.03 -7.58
C GLU A 146 4.46 7.08 -7.84
N ILE A 147 3.75 6.71 -6.78
CA ILE A 147 2.60 5.80 -6.88
C ILE A 147 1.67 6.02 -5.69
N GLU A 148 0.38 5.83 -5.93
CA GLU A 148 -0.64 5.76 -4.89
C GLU A 148 -1.00 4.29 -4.61
N ILE A 149 -0.92 3.88 -3.35
CA ILE A 149 -1.25 2.53 -2.91
C ILE A 149 -2.30 2.66 -1.80
N LEU A 150 -3.51 2.16 -2.04
CA LEU A 150 -4.62 2.19 -1.08
C LEU A 150 -5.02 3.60 -0.61
N GLY A 151 -4.88 4.62 -1.47
CA GLY A 151 -5.14 6.02 -1.13
C GLY A 151 -3.95 6.76 -0.52
N ILE A 152 -2.80 6.10 -0.37
CA ILE A 152 -1.60 6.65 0.26
C ILE A 152 -0.57 6.94 -0.83
N LYS A 153 -0.11 8.19 -0.90
CA LYS A 153 0.88 8.61 -1.89
C LYS A 153 2.29 8.28 -1.40
N TYR A 154 3.06 7.63 -2.26
CA TYR A 154 4.46 7.30 -2.04
C TYR A 154 5.35 7.93 -3.10
N ASP A 155 6.49 8.41 -2.65
CA ASP A 155 7.59 8.90 -3.47
C ASP A 155 8.81 8.01 -3.22
N PHE A 156 9.01 7.01 -4.07
CA PHE A 156 10.16 6.12 -4.02
C PHE A 156 11.34 6.80 -4.71
N LYS A 157 12.46 6.97 -4.01
CA LYS A 157 13.68 7.60 -4.53
C LYS A 157 14.83 6.61 -4.61
N LYS A 158 15.35 6.39 -5.81
CA LYS A 158 16.58 5.63 -6.01
C LYS A 158 17.78 6.44 -5.53
N VAL A 159 18.59 5.85 -4.66
CA VAL A 159 19.85 6.43 -4.16
C VAL A 159 20.98 5.42 -4.21
N LYS A 160 22.21 5.92 -4.19
CA LYS A 160 23.41 5.09 -4.03
C LYS A 160 23.47 4.51 -2.61
N LYS A 161 24.03 3.30 -2.45
CA LYS A 161 24.16 2.60 -1.15
C LYS A 161 24.76 3.47 -0.05
N LYS A 162 25.75 4.30 -0.37
CA LYS A 162 26.38 5.24 0.57
C LYS A 162 25.41 6.27 1.19
N PHE A 163 24.25 6.51 0.59
CA PHE A 163 23.22 7.43 1.10
C PHE A 163 22.18 6.74 2.01
N LEU A 164 22.16 5.41 2.08
CA LEU A 164 21.33 4.65 3.04
C LEU A 164 22.07 4.48 4.38
N TYR A 165 22.45 5.59 5.02
CA TYR A 165 23.07 5.64 6.35
C TYR A 165 22.16 6.38 7.34
N GLY A 166 22.46 6.23 8.65
CA GLY A 166 21.64 6.82 9.71
C GLY A 166 20.26 6.17 9.75
N LYS A 167 20.23 4.84 9.87
CA LYS A 167 19.03 4.01 9.75
C LYS A 167 18.65 3.45 11.11
N ASP A 168 17.46 3.82 11.59
CA ASP A 168 16.82 3.21 12.75
C ASP A 168 15.90 2.08 12.31
N THR A 169 15.79 1.07 13.17
CA THR A 169 14.91 -0.08 12.95
C THR A 169 13.80 -0.08 14.00
N LYS A 170 12.56 -0.26 13.58
CA LYS A 170 11.40 -0.36 14.49
C LYS A 170 10.50 -1.51 14.07
N MET A 171 10.08 -2.32 15.04
CA MET A 171 9.07 -3.36 14.81
C MET A 171 7.68 -2.78 15.07
N ILE A 172 6.78 -2.87 14.09
CA ILE A 172 5.38 -2.46 14.20
C ILE A 172 4.52 -3.57 13.60
N ASN A 173 3.56 -4.11 14.37
CA ASN A 173 2.70 -5.23 13.93
C ASN A 173 3.48 -6.39 13.28
N TYR A 174 4.59 -6.81 13.90
CA TYR A 174 5.50 -7.85 13.37
C TYR A 174 6.23 -7.50 12.05
N HIS A 175 6.09 -6.26 11.55
CA HIS A 175 6.88 -5.75 10.44
C HIS A 175 8.11 -5.02 10.94
N THR A 176 9.29 -5.42 10.47
CA THR A 176 10.53 -4.66 10.65
C THR A 176 10.56 -3.51 9.66
N LEU A 177 10.58 -2.28 10.16
CA LEU A 177 10.57 -1.06 9.37
C LEU A 177 11.87 -0.31 9.57
N TYR A 178 12.33 0.35 8.50
CA TYR A 178 13.58 1.12 8.50
C TYR A 178 13.29 2.60 8.28
N PHE A 179 13.77 3.45 9.18
CA PHE A 179 13.57 4.89 9.16
C PHE A 179 14.92 5.60 9.12
N MET A 180 15.00 6.76 8.47
CA MET A 180 16.08 7.70 8.77
C MET A 180 16.01 8.07 10.25
N ASN A 181 17.13 7.99 10.96
CA ASN A 181 17.22 8.47 12.34
C ASN A 181 17.05 10.00 12.39
N ILE A 182 16.79 10.53 13.58
CA ILE A 182 16.42 11.93 13.75
C ILE A 182 17.51 12.89 13.23
N GLU A 183 18.79 12.63 13.48
CA GLU A 183 19.89 13.47 13.00
C GLU A 183 20.06 13.42 11.47
N ARG A 184 19.96 12.23 10.86
CA ARG A 184 19.98 12.06 9.40
C ARG A 184 18.81 12.78 8.75
N CYS A 185 17.65 12.68 9.37
CA CYS A 185 16.42 13.31 8.92
C CYS A 185 16.53 14.84 9.01
N PHE A 186 17.14 15.36 10.09
CA PHE A 186 17.44 16.79 10.23
C PHE A 186 18.34 17.30 9.10
N LEU A 187 19.38 16.56 8.73
CA LEU A 187 20.23 16.91 7.59
C LEU A 187 19.45 17.00 6.27
N GLU A 188 18.51 16.07 6.03
CA GLU A 188 17.61 16.17 4.87
C GLU A 188 16.66 17.37 4.98
N PHE A 189 16.13 17.63 6.18
CA PHE A 189 15.21 18.74 6.43
C PHE A 189 15.88 20.07 6.09
N VAL A 190 17.06 20.33 6.63
CA VAL A 190 17.81 21.57 6.35
C VAL A 190 18.17 21.68 4.87
N ARG A 191 18.54 20.58 4.22
CA ARG A 191 18.82 20.59 2.77
C ARG A 191 17.59 20.96 1.95
N THR A 192 16.43 20.44 2.34
CA THR A 192 15.16 20.63 1.63
C THR A 192 14.57 22.02 1.89
N TYR A 193 14.75 22.53 3.10
CA TYR A 193 14.16 23.78 3.58
C TYR A 193 15.23 24.78 4.02
N ALA A 194 16.32 24.89 3.26
CA ALA A 194 17.46 25.75 3.62
C ALA A 194 17.06 27.22 3.88
N THR A 195 15.93 27.65 3.31
CA THR A 195 15.37 29.01 3.40
C THR A 195 14.40 29.23 4.57
N TYR A 196 14.11 28.23 5.41
CA TYR A 196 13.15 28.38 6.52
C TYR A 196 13.72 29.12 7.74
N ASN A 197 12.80 29.72 8.49
CA ASN A 197 12.95 30.51 9.72
C ASN A 197 13.94 29.89 10.74
N ASP A 198 14.91 30.68 11.19
CA ASP A 198 15.97 30.29 12.11
C ASP A 198 15.44 29.75 13.45
N LYS A 199 14.28 30.22 13.92
CA LYS A 199 13.66 29.72 15.14
C LYS A 199 13.31 28.23 15.05
N PHE A 200 12.68 27.81 13.95
CA PHE A 200 12.34 26.39 13.72
C PHE A 200 13.60 25.53 13.61
N PHE A 201 14.66 26.07 13.01
CA PHE A 201 15.94 25.38 12.94
C PHE A 201 16.53 25.19 14.34
N ILE A 202 16.60 26.26 15.15
CA ILE A 202 17.17 26.23 16.51
C ILE A 202 16.40 25.23 17.37
N ASP A 203 15.06 25.27 17.33
CA ASP A 203 14.22 24.35 18.10
C ASP A 203 14.42 22.90 17.66
N SER A 204 14.48 22.65 16.35
CA SER A 204 14.79 21.32 15.80
C SER A 204 16.19 20.84 16.21
N TYR A 205 17.18 21.74 16.18
CA TYR A 205 18.56 21.44 16.53
C TYR A 205 18.69 21.02 18.00
N LYS A 206 17.95 21.64 18.92
CA LYS A 206 17.95 21.31 20.36
C LYS A 206 17.50 19.86 20.63
N LEU A 207 16.72 19.25 19.75
CA LEU A 207 16.25 17.86 19.90
C LEU A 207 17.30 16.80 19.54
N LEU A 208 18.43 17.21 18.97
CA LEU A 208 19.39 16.28 18.36
C LEU A 208 20.50 15.87 19.33
N ASN A 209 20.94 14.61 19.23
CA ASN A 209 22.20 14.19 19.83
C ASN A 209 23.36 14.74 18.98
N LYS A 210 24.16 15.65 19.57
CA LYS A 210 25.22 16.37 18.86
C LYS A 210 26.32 15.46 18.33
N GLU A 211 26.72 14.45 19.11
CA GLU A 211 27.73 13.49 18.67
C GLU A 211 27.27 12.69 17.46
N ASN A 212 26.01 12.23 17.48
CA ASN A 212 25.42 11.52 16.35
C ASN A 212 25.28 12.43 15.13
N LEU A 213 24.90 13.69 15.32
CA LEU A 213 24.81 14.65 14.24
C LEU A 213 26.16 14.86 13.56
N VAL A 214 27.24 15.05 14.33
CA VAL A 214 28.61 15.15 13.80
C VAL A 214 28.99 13.89 13.02
N LYS A 215 28.68 12.69 13.54
CA LYS A 215 28.90 11.42 12.81
C LYS A 215 28.14 11.38 11.48
N MET A 216 26.90 11.88 11.44
CA MET A 216 26.10 11.92 10.22
C MET A 216 26.66 12.95 9.21
N MET A 217 27.08 14.12 9.67
CA MET A 217 27.66 15.18 8.84
C MET A 217 28.99 14.77 8.20
N LYS A 218 29.81 13.96 8.88
CA LYS A 218 31.04 13.39 8.29
C LYS A 218 30.76 12.49 7.09
N LYS A 219 29.64 11.75 7.12
CA LYS A 219 29.23 10.88 6.00
C LYS A 219 28.59 11.65 4.85
N TYR A 220 27.92 12.75 5.16
CA TYR A 220 27.26 13.59 4.17
C TYR A 220 27.40 15.06 4.58
N PRO A 221 28.52 15.69 4.21
CA PRO A 221 28.74 17.09 4.54
C PRO A 221 27.79 17.94 3.71
N ILE A 222 26.89 18.65 4.40
CA ILE A 222 26.01 19.63 3.78
C ILE A 222 26.54 20.99 4.17
N LYS A 223 27.15 21.71 3.21
CA LYS A 223 27.76 23.02 3.45
C LYS A 223 26.78 23.99 4.14
N SER A 224 25.54 24.05 3.67
CA SER A 224 24.50 24.90 4.27
C SER A 224 24.16 24.53 5.72
N VAL A 225 24.27 23.25 6.12
CA VAL A 225 24.12 22.85 7.52
C VAL A 225 25.31 23.31 8.33
N LEU A 226 26.53 23.13 7.82
CA LEU A 226 27.76 23.56 8.50
C LEU A 226 27.76 25.07 8.75
N ASP A 227 27.35 25.85 7.74
CA ASP A 227 27.28 27.31 7.83
C ASP A 227 26.24 27.71 8.89
N LYS A 228 25.02 27.15 8.84
CA LYS A 228 23.98 27.45 9.84
C LYS A 228 24.32 27.01 11.27
N VAL A 229 24.95 25.84 11.45
CA VAL A 229 25.36 25.36 12.78
C VAL A 229 26.41 26.29 13.38
N LYS A 230 27.40 26.72 12.60
CA LYS A 230 28.42 27.68 13.05
C LYS A 230 27.82 29.02 13.46
N ASP A 231 26.81 29.49 12.76
CA ASP A 231 26.16 30.75 13.09
C ASP A 231 25.35 30.65 14.39
N ILE A 232 24.72 29.50 14.66
CA ILE A 232 23.98 29.27 15.90
C ILE A 232 24.91 29.06 17.10
N GLU A 233 26.02 28.34 16.93
CA GLU A 233 27.00 28.16 18.01
C GLU A 233 27.66 29.47 18.44
N LYS A 234 27.57 30.54 17.63
CA LYS A 234 27.98 31.90 18.04
C LYS A 234 26.90 32.65 18.83
N CYS A 235 25.65 32.20 18.78
CA CYS A 235 24.50 32.87 19.40
C CYS A 235 24.02 32.20 20.70
N ILE A 236 24.60 31.07 21.09
CA ILE A 236 24.37 30.34 22.34
C ILE A 236 25.59 30.57 23.23
#